data_AF-A0AA41Y628-F1
#
_entry.id   AF-A0AA41Y628-F1
#
_cell.length_a   1.000
_cell.length_b   1.000
_cell.length_c   1.000
_cell.angle_alpha   90.00
_cell.angle_beta   90.00
_cell.angle_gamma   90.00
#
_symmetry.space_group_name_H-M   'P 1'
#
loop_
_entity.id
_entity.type
_entity.pdbx_description
1 polymer ?
#
loop_
_entity_poly.entity_id
_entity_poly.type
_entity_poly.pdbx_seq_one_letter_code
_entity_poly.pdbx_strand_id
1 'polypeptide(L)'
;MIIHGVFFAVKCNRCGNICESGDYQYWNDESAAEESAAESEWHIDNGKHYCPNCHEIDENDNVLIYLPIPESVKKAQIFLQSITRYAVLKDRKDSFRIEISNIQYLSDADLAWIRSKIDFEIEKVVTPRQEKIIIIIKK
;
A
#
# COMPACT_ATOMS: atom_id res chain seq x y z
N MET A 1 28.36 -8.76 -15.31
CA MET A 1 27.40 -9.26 -16.30
C MET A 1 26.01 -8.94 -15.77
N ILE A 2 25.20 -8.18 -16.52
CA ILE A 2 23.82 -7.87 -16.16
C ILE A 2 22.92 -8.84 -16.95
N ILE A 3 21.95 -9.45 -16.29
CA ILE A 3 20.98 -10.36 -16.91
C ILE A 3 19.60 -9.72 -16.82
N HIS A 4 18.89 -9.70 -17.95
CA HIS A 4 17.49 -9.28 -18.00
C HIS A 4 16.59 -10.51 -17.83
N GLY A 5 15.53 -10.38 -17.02
CA GLY A 5 14.61 -11.47 -16.73
C GLY A 5 13.22 -10.96 -16.37
N VAL A 6 12.25 -11.87 -16.41
CA VAL A 6 10.88 -11.64 -15.93
C VAL A 6 10.83 -12.06 -14.46
N PHE A 7 10.22 -11.23 -13.62
CA PHE A 7 9.98 -11.51 -12.22
C PHE A 7 8.48 -11.37 -11.91
N PHE A 8 8.02 -12.13 -10.95
CA PHE A 8 6.64 -12.19 -10.50
C PHE A 8 6.51 -11.52 -9.14
N ALA A 9 5.36 -10.89 -8.87
CA ALA A 9 5.05 -10.29 -7.58
C ALA A 9 3.53 -10.35 -7.34
N VAL A 10 3.13 -10.53 -6.09
CA VAL A 10 1.72 -10.47 -5.69
C VAL A 10 1.36 -9.03 -5.36
N LYS A 11 0.45 -8.44 -6.14
CA LYS A 11 0.02 -7.04 -5.98
C LYS A 11 -1.47 -6.95 -5.74
N CYS A 12 -1.86 -6.17 -4.73
CA CYS A 12 -3.26 -5.94 -4.42
C CYS A 12 -3.90 -5.10 -5.54
N ASN A 13 -4.96 -5.60 -6.16
CA ASN A 13 -5.72 -4.87 -7.19
C ASN A 13 -6.51 -3.67 -6.63
N ARG A 14 -6.70 -3.60 -5.31
CA ARG A 14 -7.41 -2.50 -4.63
C ARG A 14 -6.47 -1.36 -4.24
N CYS A 15 -5.52 -1.61 -3.33
CA CYS A 15 -4.61 -0.57 -2.82
C CYS A 15 -3.24 -0.57 -3.50
N GLY A 16 -2.93 -1.50 -4.40
CA GLY A 16 -1.64 -1.52 -5.09
C GLY A 16 -0.43 -1.92 -4.23
N ASN A 17 -0.60 -2.27 -2.95
CA ASN A 17 0.49 -2.81 -2.13
C ASN A 17 1.00 -4.13 -2.72
N ILE A 18 2.31 -4.28 -2.70
CA ILE A 18 3.01 -5.50 -3.11
C ILE A 18 3.22 -6.36 -1.86
N CYS A 19 3.03 -7.66 -1.97
CA CYS A 19 3.33 -8.60 -0.91
C CYS A 19 4.85 -8.62 -0.67
N GLU A 20 5.24 -8.49 0.59
CA GLU A 20 6.64 -8.58 1.02
C GLU A 20 6.80 -9.85 1.86
N SER A 21 7.83 -10.64 1.56
CA SER A 21 8.23 -11.79 2.39
C SER A 21 9.70 -11.61 2.77
N GLY A 22 9.94 -11.24 4.04
CA GLY A 22 11.25 -10.80 4.50
C GLY A 22 11.73 -9.59 3.70
N ASP A 23 12.90 -9.70 3.07
CA ASP A 23 13.50 -8.65 2.24
C ASP A 23 13.13 -8.75 0.75
N TYR A 24 12.24 -9.69 0.37
CA TYR A 24 11.89 -9.96 -1.02
C TYR A 24 10.49 -9.45 -1.38
N GLN A 25 10.38 -8.85 -2.57
CA GLN A 25 9.13 -8.36 -3.17
C GLN A 25 8.82 -9.02 -4.52
N TYR A 26 9.79 -9.76 -5.07
CA TYR A 26 9.76 -10.31 -6.41
C TYR A 26 10.37 -11.72 -6.40
N TRP A 27 9.81 -12.60 -7.22
CA TRP A 27 10.21 -14.01 -7.34
C TRP A 27 10.47 -14.38 -8.80
N ASN A 28 11.23 -15.44 -9.00
CA ASN A 28 11.62 -15.93 -10.32
C ASN A 28 10.51 -16.70 -11.05
N ASP A 29 9.45 -17.11 -10.34
CA ASP A 29 8.28 -17.79 -10.89
C ASP A 29 7.00 -17.45 -10.10
N GLU A 30 5.85 -17.79 -10.69
CA GLU A 30 4.53 -17.49 -10.13
C GLU A 30 4.25 -18.29 -8.86
N SER A 31 4.62 -19.57 -8.84
CA SER A 31 4.38 -20.46 -7.69
C SER A 31 5.09 -19.98 -6.43
N ALA A 32 6.35 -19.54 -6.53
CA ALA A 32 7.08 -18.98 -5.40
C ALA A 32 6.47 -17.68 -4.88
N ALA A 33 5.86 -16.87 -5.77
CA ALA A 33 5.16 -15.65 -5.38
C ALA A 33 3.84 -15.97 -4.64
N GLU A 34 3.10 -16.98 -5.08
CA GLU A 34 1.89 -17.47 -4.40
C GLU A 34 2.21 -18.08 -3.04
N GLU A 35 3.20 -18.98 -2.97
CA GLU A 35 3.67 -19.59 -1.73
C GLU A 35 4.11 -18.53 -0.72
N SER A 36 4.88 -17.53 -1.18
CA SER A 36 5.32 -16.43 -0.31
C SER A 36 4.16 -15.58 0.20
N ALA A 37 3.10 -15.38 -0.60
CA ALA A 37 1.91 -14.70 -0.13
C ALA A 37 1.15 -15.57 0.89
N ALA A 38 1.11 -16.88 0.70
CA ALA A 38 0.50 -17.83 1.63
C ALA A 38 1.19 -17.90 2.99
N GLU A 39 2.51 -17.72 3.02
CA GLU A 39 3.32 -17.71 4.23
C GLU A 39 3.39 -16.32 4.89
N SER A 40 2.76 -15.30 4.30
CA SER A 40 2.78 -13.91 4.78
C SER A 40 1.53 -13.55 5.60
N GLU A 41 1.35 -12.25 5.90
CA GLU A 41 0.15 -11.71 6.55
C GLU A 41 -1.08 -11.65 5.61
N TRP A 42 -0.97 -12.11 4.36
CA TRP A 42 -2.09 -12.11 3.42
C TRP A 42 -3.03 -13.27 3.74
N HIS A 43 -4.33 -12.95 3.80
CA HIS A 43 -5.34 -13.96 4.10
C HIS A 43 -5.68 -14.76 2.85
N ILE A 44 -5.76 -16.09 2.98
CA ILE A 44 -6.18 -16.97 1.90
C ILE A 44 -7.60 -17.46 2.18
N ASP A 45 -8.49 -17.21 1.23
CA ASP A 45 -9.82 -17.82 1.20
C ASP A 45 -10.16 -18.27 -0.23
N ASN A 46 -10.63 -19.51 -0.36
CA ASN A 46 -11.03 -20.13 -1.62
C ASN A 46 -10.02 -19.96 -2.78
N GLY A 47 -8.73 -20.10 -2.48
CA GLY A 47 -7.63 -19.97 -3.46
C GLY A 47 -7.32 -18.53 -3.89
N LYS A 48 -7.86 -17.52 -3.21
CA LYS A 48 -7.58 -16.10 -3.44
C LYS A 48 -6.78 -15.52 -2.28
N HIS A 49 -5.87 -14.61 -2.61
CA HIS A 49 -5.03 -13.90 -1.65
C HIS A 49 -5.59 -12.50 -1.39
N TYR A 50 -5.91 -12.19 -0.14
CA TYR A 50 -6.49 -10.93 0.30
C TYR A 50 -5.47 -10.11 1.09
N CYS A 51 -5.23 -8.89 0.62
CA CYS A 51 -4.33 -7.95 1.29
C CYS A 51 -4.88 -7.59 2.69
N PRO A 52 -4.06 -7.63 3.75
CA PRO A 52 -4.51 -7.36 5.13
C PRO A 52 -5.01 -5.93 5.34
N ASN A 53 -4.73 -5.01 4.41
CA ASN A 53 -5.19 -3.62 4.47
C ASN A 53 -6.48 -3.35 3.69
N CYS A 54 -7.09 -4.38 3.08
CA CYS A 54 -8.20 -4.23 2.13
C CYS A 54 -9.42 -5.10 2.43
N HIS A 55 -9.38 -5.89 3.50
CA HIS A 55 -10.50 -6.72 3.93
C HIS A 55 -10.59 -6.72 5.45
N GLU A 56 -11.77 -7.11 5.95
CA GLU A 56 -12.01 -7.55 7.32
C GLU A 56 -12.61 -8.95 7.27
N ILE A 57 -12.42 -9.71 8.35
CA ILE A 57 -13.10 -10.99 8.57
C ILE A 57 -14.20 -10.73 9.59
N ASP A 58 -15.45 -11.06 9.24
CA ASP A 58 -16.59 -10.88 10.12
C ASP A 58 -16.70 -11.98 11.19
N GLU A 59 -17.72 -11.88 12.06
CA GLU A 59 -17.95 -12.87 13.12
C GLU A 59 -18.33 -14.28 12.61
N ASN A 60 -18.61 -14.43 11.31
CA ASN A 60 -18.97 -15.68 10.66
C ASN A 60 -17.89 -16.17 9.69
N ASP A 61 -16.64 -15.70 9.84
CA ASP A 61 -15.50 -16.02 8.98
C ASP A 61 -15.67 -15.61 7.50
N ASN A 62 -16.56 -14.66 7.19
CA ASN A 62 -16.69 -14.13 5.83
C ASN A 62 -15.68 -13.00 5.57
N VAL A 63 -15.06 -13.04 4.40
CA VAL A 63 -14.18 -11.97 3.91
C VAL A 63 -15.01 -10.79 3.39
N LEU A 64 -15.00 -9.68 4.13
CA LEU A 64 -15.64 -8.42 3.75
C LEU A 64 -14.61 -7.51 3.07
N ILE A 65 -14.73 -7.35 1.75
CA ILE A 65 -13.85 -6.46 0.99
C ILE A 65 -14.33 -5.02 1.12
N TYR A 66 -13.41 -4.10 1.47
CA TYR A 66 -13.74 -2.68 1.56
C TYR A 66 -14.18 -2.09 0.22
N LEU A 67 -15.06 -1.08 0.28
CA LEU A 67 -15.53 -0.32 -0.87
C LEU A 67 -14.36 0.20 -1.75
N PRO A 68 -14.59 0.42 -3.05
CA PRO A 68 -13.56 0.96 -3.94
C PRO A 68 -12.96 2.26 -3.41
N ILE A 69 -11.62 2.37 -3.45
CA ILE A 69 -10.93 3.60 -3.09
C ILE A 69 -11.29 4.69 -4.12
N PRO A 70 -11.66 5.91 -3.68
CA PRO A 70 -11.96 7.01 -4.59
C PRO A 70 -10.80 7.31 -5.54
N GLU A 71 -11.14 7.71 -6.77
CA GLU A 71 -10.15 7.92 -7.83
C GLU A 71 -9.12 9.01 -7.50
N SER A 72 -9.54 10.05 -6.76
CA SER A 72 -8.65 11.11 -6.27
C SER A 72 -7.60 10.56 -5.28
N VAL A 73 -8.00 9.66 -4.38
CA VAL A 73 -7.10 8.99 -3.42
C VAL A 73 -6.13 8.07 -4.15
N LYS A 74 -6.61 7.29 -5.13
CA LYS A 74 -5.74 6.44 -5.96
C LYS A 74 -4.70 7.25 -6.72
N LYS A 75 -5.10 8.37 -7.34
CA LYS A 75 -4.17 9.27 -8.04
C LYS A 75 -3.12 9.85 -7.10
N ALA A 76 -3.52 10.28 -5.91
CA ALA A 76 -2.58 10.75 -4.89
C ALA A 76 -1.60 9.64 -4.48
N GLN A 77 -2.08 8.43 -4.25
CA GLN A 77 -1.24 7.29 -3.92
C GLN A 77 -0.25 6.96 -5.04
N ILE A 78 -0.71 6.85 -6.28
CA ILE A 78 0.14 6.53 -7.44
C ILE A 78 1.23 7.60 -7.61
N PHE A 79 0.87 8.86 -7.48
CA PHE A 79 1.81 9.97 -7.52
C PHE A 79 2.88 9.82 -6.42
N LEU A 80 2.47 9.57 -5.18
CA LEU A 80 3.39 9.37 -4.06
C LEU A 80 4.30 8.14 -4.26
N GLN A 81 3.77 7.05 -4.80
CA GLN A 81 4.54 5.85 -5.13
C GLN A 81 5.57 6.09 -6.24
N SER A 82 5.31 7.05 -7.15
CA SER A 82 6.29 7.46 -8.18
C SER A 82 7.45 8.27 -7.60
N ILE A 83 7.25 8.93 -6.45
CA ILE A 83 8.26 9.72 -5.74
C ILE A 83 9.02 8.82 -4.76
N THR A 84 8.30 7.97 -4.04
CA THR A 84 8.85 7.11 -2.99
C THR A 84 8.11 5.79 -2.93
N ARG A 85 8.84 4.68 -3.08
CA ARG A 85 8.30 3.32 -2.93
C ARG A 85 7.75 3.02 -1.53
N TYR A 86 8.04 3.88 -0.56
CA TYR A 86 7.64 3.74 0.84
C TYR A 86 6.30 4.41 1.16
N ALA A 87 5.51 4.75 0.15
CA ALA A 87 4.15 5.27 0.30
C ALA A 87 3.13 4.13 0.38
N VAL A 88 2.55 3.91 1.56
CA VAL A 88 1.60 2.83 1.83
C VAL A 88 0.23 3.40 2.14
N LEU A 89 -0.79 3.05 1.33
CA LEU A 89 -2.18 3.39 1.61
C LEU A 89 -2.79 2.39 2.60
N LYS A 90 -3.36 2.93 3.67
CA LYS A 90 -4.16 2.21 4.65
C LYS A 90 -5.58 2.76 4.65
N ASP A 91 -6.53 1.87 4.44
CA ASP A 91 -7.93 2.18 4.66
C ASP A 91 -8.27 2.05 6.15
N ARG A 92 -8.99 3.04 6.68
CA ARG A 92 -9.51 3.08 8.05
C ARG A 92 -10.98 3.45 7.98
N LYS A 93 -11.75 3.11 9.01
CA LYS A 93 -13.21 3.33 9.07
C LYS A 93 -13.63 4.70 8.53
N ASP A 94 -13.01 5.78 9.01
CA ASP A 94 -13.40 7.16 8.71
C ASP A 94 -12.41 7.95 7.82
N SER A 95 -11.30 7.33 7.40
CA SER A 95 -10.26 8.03 6.63
C SER A 95 -9.39 7.08 5.80
N PHE A 96 -8.79 7.61 4.75
CA PHE A 96 -7.67 7.01 4.05
C PHE A 96 -6.37 7.63 4.58
N ARG A 97 -5.39 6.79 4.91
CA ARG A 97 -4.08 7.23 5.41
C ARG A 97 -2.98 6.77 4.46
N ILE A 98 -2.19 7.70 3.93
CA ILE A 98 -0.99 7.36 3.16
C ILE A 98 0.22 7.62 4.05
N GLU A 99 0.86 6.54 4.52
CA GLU A 99 2.04 6.60 5.36
C GLU A 99 3.31 6.61 4.49
N ILE A 100 4.21 7.54 4.77
CA ILE A 100 5.45 7.77 4.02
C ILE A 100 6.62 7.78 5.01
N SER A 101 7.43 6.72 5.00
CA SER A 101 8.57 6.56 5.93
C SER A 101 9.89 7.15 5.44
N ASN A 102 9.99 7.50 4.15
CA ASN A 102 11.19 8.09 3.56
C ASN A 102 10.86 9.44 2.93
N ILE A 103 10.90 10.48 3.77
CA ILE A 103 10.38 11.82 3.44
C ILE A 103 11.34 12.70 2.64
N GLN A 104 12.60 12.29 2.45
CA GLN A 104 13.62 13.11 1.78
C GLN A 104 13.27 13.42 0.31
N TYR A 105 12.35 12.66 -0.28
CA TYR A 105 11.91 12.83 -1.66
C TYR A 105 10.64 13.68 -1.80
N LEU A 106 9.98 14.05 -0.70
CA LEU A 106 8.70 14.76 -0.72
C LEU A 106 8.91 16.27 -0.54
N SER A 107 8.65 17.04 -1.59
CA SER A 107 8.75 18.50 -1.56
C SER A 107 7.41 19.18 -1.27
N ASP A 108 7.46 20.47 -0.92
CA ASP A 108 6.25 21.28 -0.74
C ASP A 108 5.43 21.41 -2.05
N ALA A 109 6.10 21.35 -3.21
CA ALA A 109 5.43 21.37 -4.51
C ALA A 109 4.63 20.09 -4.75
N ASP A 110 5.14 18.94 -4.31
CA ASP A 110 4.43 17.66 -4.39
C ASP A 110 3.17 17.68 -3.52
N LEU A 111 3.29 18.19 -2.30
CA LEU A 111 2.15 18.38 -1.39
C LEU A 111 1.12 19.35 -1.97
N ALA A 112 1.56 20.46 -2.57
CA ALA A 112 0.68 21.41 -3.25
C ALA A 112 -0.07 20.78 -4.44
N TRP A 113 0.62 19.93 -5.21
CA TRP A 113 -0.02 19.19 -6.30
C TRP A 113 -1.10 18.25 -5.78
N ILE A 114 -0.82 17.48 -4.72
CA ILE A 114 -1.83 16.59 -4.11
C ILE A 114 -3.02 17.42 -3.61
N ARG A 115 -2.77 18.58 -2.98
CA ARG A 115 -3.83 19.47 -2.46
C ARG A 115 -4.73 20.01 -3.56
N SER A 116 -4.19 20.16 -4.78
CA SER A 116 -5.00 20.55 -5.95
C SER A 116 -5.99 19.47 -6.41
N LYS A 117 -5.82 18.23 -5.96
CA LYS A 117 -6.64 17.07 -6.35
C LYS A 117 -7.55 16.58 -5.24
N ILE A 118 -7.14 16.73 -3.99
CA ILE A 118 -7.86 16.23 -2.84
C ILE A 118 -7.50 17.02 -1.59
N ASP A 119 -8.48 17.24 -0.72
CA ASP A 119 -8.23 17.82 0.59
C ASP A 119 -7.67 16.78 1.55
N PHE A 120 -6.68 17.17 2.35
CA PHE A 120 -6.04 16.27 3.31
C PHE A 120 -5.34 17.02 4.44
N GLU A 121 -5.26 16.32 5.57
CA GLU A 121 -4.47 16.73 6.73
C GLU A 121 -3.11 16.01 6.71
N ILE A 122 -2.09 16.64 7.27
CA ILE A 122 -0.74 16.06 7.39
C ILE A 122 -0.41 15.89 8.86
N GLU A 123 -0.01 14.69 9.24
CA GLU A 123 0.54 14.38 10.55
C GLU A 123 2.01 13.97 10.39
N LYS A 124 2.92 14.67 11.09
CA LYS A 124 4.34 14.29 11.17
C LYS A 124 4.55 13.47 12.43
N VAL A 125 5.03 12.25 12.29
CA VAL A 125 5.34 11.38 13.42
C VAL A 125 6.85 11.16 13.46
N VAL A 126 7.48 11.70 14.50
CA VAL A 126 8.92 11.57 14.74
C VAL A 126 9.12 10.54 15.85
N THR A 127 9.87 9.48 15.55
CA THR A 127 10.31 8.49 16.54
C THR A 127 11.84 8.47 16.59
N PRO A 128 12.46 7.94 17.67
CA PRO A 128 13.91 7.85 17.76
C PRO A 128 14.58 7.06 16.63
N ARG A 129 13.81 6.23 15.90
CA ARG A 129 14.30 5.35 14.83
C ARG A 129 13.92 5.81 13.42
N GLN A 130 12.89 6.64 13.26
CA GLN A 130 12.36 7.04 11.96
C GLN A 130 11.46 8.28 12.05
N GLU A 131 11.47 9.08 10.99
CA GLU A 131 10.51 10.13 10.74
C GLU A 131 9.55 9.68 9.64
N LYS A 132 8.24 9.83 9.86
CA LYS A 132 7.21 9.50 8.87
C LYS A 132 6.21 10.63 8.73
N ILE A 133 5.72 10.81 7.50
CA ILE A 133 4.58 11.68 7.19
C ILE A 133 3.35 10.80 6.96
N ILE A 134 2.23 11.20 7.53
CA ILE A 134 0.93 10.56 7.30
C ILE A 134 0.02 11.60 6.65
N ILE A 135 -0.39 11.33 5.41
CA ILE A 135 -1.42 12.09 4.70
C ILE A 135 -2.77 11.47 5.06
N ILE A 136 -3.67 12.25 5.65
CA ILE A 136 -4.98 11.80 6.13
C ILE A 136 -6.06 12.45 5.28
N ILE A 137 -6.82 11.63 4.57
CA ILE A 137 -7.93 12.04 3.72
C ILE A 137 -9.23 11.52 4.36
N LYS A 138 -10.15 12.41 4.73
CA LYS A 138 -11.45 12.01 5.32
C LYS A 138 -12.36 11.42 4.25
N LYS A 139 -13.17 10.43 4.64
CA LYS A 139 -14.18 9.81 3.78
C LYS A 139 -15.42 10.69 3.62
#